data_AF-A0A969JDG5-F1
#
_entry.id   AF-A0A969JDG5-F1
#
_cell.length_a   1.000
_cell.length_b   1.000
_cell.length_c   1.000
_cell.angle_alpha   90.00
_cell.angle_beta   90.00
_cell.angle_gamma   90.00
#
_symmetry.space_group_name_H-M   'P 1'
#
loop_
_entity.id
_entity.type
_entity.pdbx_description
1 polymer ?
#
loop_
_entity_poly.entity_id
_entity_poly.type
_entity_poly.pdbx_seq_one_letter_code
_entity_poly.pdbx_strand_id
1 'polypeptide(L)'
;MARGVEVTGIILVGSNYQAIVKAPNEPNSRYVSVGQRLSNGRVLVKRIESQGSEPVVILEEDGVEVVRSIGAPTEGPGGAGTAAVLPLPPFS
;
A
#
# COMPACT_ATOMS: atom_id res chain seq x y z
N MET A 1 -3.77 -9.75 4.68
CA MET A 1 -2.35 -9.33 4.71
C MET A 1 -2.07 -8.18 3.74
N ALA A 2 -2.77 -8.10 2.60
CA ALA A 2 -2.64 -7.06 1.59
C ALA A 2 -2.86 -5.63 2.12
N ARG A 3 -3.74 -5.44 3.11
CA ARG A 3 -3.94 -4.14 3.78
C ARG A 3 -2.75 -3.66 4.63
N GLY A 4 -1.92 -4.61 5.07
CA GLY A 4 -0.68 -4.32 5.79
C GLY A 4 0.53 -4.12 4.86
N VAL A 5 0.35 -4.25 3.53
CA VAL A 5 1.42 -4.03 2.56
C VAL A 5 1.69 -2.54 2.45
N GLU A 6 2.90 -2.13 2.77
CA GLU A 6 3.35 -0.76 2.60
C GLU A 6 3.82 -0.56 1.15
N VAL A 7 3.29 0.45 0.47
CA VAL A 7 3.76 0.83 -0.87
C VAL A 7 4.62 2.08 -0.69
N THR A 8 5.94 1.95 -0.88
CA THR A 8 6.87 3.06 -0.66
C THR A 8 7.12 3.88 -1.91
N GLY A 9 6.84 3.33 -3.09
CA GLY A 9 7.07 4.03 -4.35
C GLY A 9 6.60 3.24 -5.56
N ILE A 10 6.55 3.91 -6.73
CA ILE A 10 6.44 3.28 -8.04
C ILE A 10 7.60 3.80 -8.88
N ILE A 11 8.29 2.90 -9.56
CA ILE A 11 9.40 3.20 -10.47
C ILE A 11 9.08 2.67 -11.86
N LEU A 12 9.69 3.26 -12.89
CA LEU A 12 9.62 2.76 -14.26
C LEU A 12 10.94 2.04 -14.57
N VAL A 13 10.87 0.74 -14.87
CA VAL A 13 12.02 -0.07 -15.26
C VAL A 13 11.90 -0.42 -16.74
N GLY A 14 12.69 0.26 -17.57
CA GLY A 14 12.57 0.19 -19.02
C GLY A 14 11.25 0.81 -19.50
N SER A 15 10.25 -0.03 -19.78
CA SER A 15 8.91 0.38 -20.22
C SER A 15 7.80 -0.16 -19.30
N ASN A 16 8.14 -0.75 -18.15
CA ASN A 16 7.18 -1.35 -17.22
C ASN A 16 7.21 -0.65 -15.86
N TYR A 17 6.03 -0.29 -15.36
CA TYR A 17 5.88 0.23 -14.00
C TYR A 17 6.04 -0.89 -12.98
N GLN A 18 6.83 -0.62 -11.94
CA GLN A 18 7.04 -1.49 -10.79
C GLN A 18 6.76 -0.74 -9.50
N ALA A 19 5.98 -1.35 -8.61
CA ALA A 19 5.77 -0.84 -7.27
C ALA A 19 6.84 -1.39 -6.32
N ILE A 20 7.34 -0.53 -5.43
CA ILE A 20 8.17 -0.91 -4.30
C ILE A 20 7.22 -1.17 -3.14
N VAL A 21 7.18 -2.42 -2.69
CA VAL A 21 6.27 -2.85 -1.64
C VAL A 21 7.01 -3.56 -0.53
N LYS A 22 6.54 -3.38 0.70
CA LYS A 22 7.01 -4.09 1.89
C LYS A 22 5.82 -4.83 2.48
N ALA A 23 5.83 -6.14 2.35
CA ALA A 23 4.80 -6.98 2.96
C ALA A 23 5.06 -7.13 4.47
N PRO A 24 4.03 -7.18 5.32
CA PRO A 24 4.21 -7.30 6.77
C PRO A 24 4.83 -8.66 7.16
N ASN A 25 4.73 -9.66 6.29
CA ASN A 25 5.31 -10.99 6.43
C ASN A 25 6.68 -11.15 5.74
N GLU A 26 7.25 -10.08 5.17
CA GLU A 26 8.56 -10.11 4.53
C GLU A 26 9.51 -9.12 5.22
N PRO A 27 10.77 -9.52 5.50
CA PRO A 27 11.71 -8.66 6.20
C PRO A 27 12.22 -7.51 5.32
N ASN A 28 12.19 -7.66 4.00
CA ASN A 28 12.76 -6.72 3.04
C ASN A 28 11.70 -6.20 2.06
N SER A 29 11.88 -4.96 1.59
CA SER A 29 11.09 -4.41 0.49
C SER A 29 11.43 -5.08 -0.84
N ARG A 30 10.45 -5.21 -1.72
CA ARG A 30 10.60 -5.85 -3.04
C ARG A 30 9.93 -5.04 -4.14
N TYR A 31 10.43 -5.23 -5.35
CA TYR A 31 9.85 -4.67 -6.56
C TYR A 31 8.84 -5.65 -7.15
N VAL A 32 7.64 -5.16 -7.45
CA VAL A 32 6.57 -5.97 -8.04
C VAL A 32 5.95 -5.28 -9.23
N SER A 33 5.60 -6.08 -10.24
CA SER A 33 4.92 -5.65 -11.46
C SER A 33 3.49 -6.19 -11.48
N VAL A 34 2.64 -5.66 -12.36
CA VAL A 34 1.33 -6.26 -12.62
C VAL A 34 1.47 -7.75 -12.97
N GLY A 35 0.65 -8.60 -12.36
CA GLY A 35 0.68 -10.05 -12.47
C GLY A 35 1.66 -10.77 -11.52
N GLN A 36 2.53 -10.04 -10.82
CA GLN A 36 3.42 -10.64 -9.81
C GLN A 36 2.68 -10.97 -8.53
N ARG A 37 3.19 -11.97 -7.79
CA ARG A 37 2.64 -12.36 -6.49
C ARG A 37 3.62 -12.08 -5.36
N LEU A 38 3.08 -11.65 -4.24
CA LEU A 38 3.71 -11.29 -2.97
C LEU A 38 3.37 -12.34 -1.91
N SER A 39 4.13 -12.34 -0.81
CA SER A 39 3.85 -13.17 0.37
C SER A 39 3.75 -14.67 0.03
N ASN A 40 4.69 -15.17 -0.78
CA ASN A 40 4.73 -16.55 -1.27
C ASN A 40 3.50 -16.97 -2.10
N GLY A 41 2.94 -16.05 -2.88
CA GLY A 41 1.85 -16.37 -3.81
C GLY A 41 0.44 -15.99 -3.35
N ARG A 42 0.30 -15.46 -2.13
CA ARG A 42 -1.00 -15.14 -1.50
C ARG A 42 -1.60 -13.82 -1.98
N VAL A 43 -0.76 -12.84 -2.29
CA VAL A 43 -1.20 -11.51 -2.72
C VAL A 43 -0.79 -11.31 -4.17
N LEU A 44 -1.74 -11.10 -5.08
CA LEU A 44 -1.51 -10.84 -6.50
C LEU A 44 -1.54 -9.33 -6.76
N VAL A 45 -0.59 -8.82 -7.52
CA VAL A 45 -0.66 -7.46 -8.05
C VAL A 45 -1.56 -7.47 -9.27
N LYS A 46 -2.79 -7.01 -9.12
CA LYS A 46 -3.75 -7.03 -10.21
C LYS A 46 -3.58 -5.85 -11.17
N ARG A 47 -3.25 -4.68 -10.62
CA ARG A 47 -3.04 -3.46 -11.41
C ARG A 47 -2.15 -2.46 -10.69
N ILE A 48 -1.45 -1.65 -11.46
CA ILE A 48 -0.68 -0.50 -10.97
C ILE A 48 -1.15 0.70 -11.76
N GLU A 49 -1.75 1.66 -11.07
CA GLU A 49 -2.19 2.92 -11.66
C GLU A 49 -1.24 4.02 -11.21
N SER A 50 -0.38 4.44 -12.14
CA SER A 50 0.50 5.60 -11.96
C SER A 50 0.03 6.82 -12.76
N GLN A 51 -1.08 6.69 -13.48
CA GLN A 51 -1.65 7.75 -14.31
C GLN A 51 -2.61 8.60 -13.46
N GLY A 52 -2.07 9.51 -12.68
CA GLY A 52 -2.83 10.42 -11.82
C GLY A 52 -1.95 11.17 -10.84
N SER A 53 -2.52 12.13 -10.11
CA SER A 53 -1.83 12.79 -9.00
C SER A 53 -1.57 11.86 -7.81
N GLU A 54 -2.35 10.79 -7.69
CA GLU A 54 -2.23 9.79 -6.63
C GLU A 54 -2.01 8.39 -7.22
N PRO A 55 -0.75 7.94 -7.31
CA PRO A 55 -0.45 6.58 -7.71
C PRO A 55 -1.01 5.55 -6.72
N VAL A 56 -1.70 4.54 -7.25
CA VAL A 56 -2.30 3.45 -6.48
C VAL A 56 -1.93 2.08 -7.06
N VAL A 57 -1.80 1.11 -6.16
CA VAL A 57 -1.55 -0.29 -6.49
C VAL A 57 -2.78 -1.09 -6.08
N ILE A 58 -3.38 -1.80 -7.02
CA ILE A 58 -4.49 -2.71 -6.76
C ILE A 58 -3.92 -4.11 -6.57
N LEU A 59 -4.05 -4.60 -5.35
CA LEU A 59 -3.67 -5.93 -4.92
C LEU A 59 -4.92 -6.81 -4.82
N GLU A 60 -4.76 -8.12 -4.94
CA GLU A 60 -5.82 -9.11 -4.74
C GLU A 60 -5.28 -10.19 -3.79
N GLU A 61 -5.98 -10.47 -2.70
CA GLU A 61 -5.61 -11.53 -1.75
C GLU A 61 -6.82 -12.43 -1.54
N ASP A 62 -6.67 -13.73 -1.83
CA ASP A 62 -7.75 -14.71 -1.63
C ASP A 62 -9.08 -14.33 -2.32
N GLY A 63 -9.00 -13.59 -3.44
CA GLY A 63 -10.14 -13.05 -4.18
C GLY A 63 -10.67 -11.69 -3.69
N VAL A 64 -10.04 -11.08 -2.67
CA VAL A 64 -10.38 -9.76 -2.15
C VAL A 64 -9.46 -8.70 -2.75
N GLU A 65 -10.02 -7.70 -3.43
CA GLU A 65 -9.27 -6.57 -3.97
C GLU A 65 -8.97 -5.54 -2.87
N VAL A 66 -7.70 -5.13 -2.79
CA VAL A 66 -7.18 -4.15 -1.84
C VAL A 66 -6.40 -3.09 -2.60
N VAL A 67 -6.90 -1.86 -2.55
CA VAL A 67 -6.23 -0.70 -3.14
C VAL A 67 -5.27 -0.09 -2.13
N ARG A 68 -4.01 0.12 -2.53
CA ARG A 68 -2.96 0.71 -1.70
C ARG A 68 -2.32 1.89 -2.42
N SER A 69 -2.46 3.08 -1.86
CA SER A 69 -1.76 4.29 -2.29
C SER A 69 -0.32 4.30 -1.78
N ILE A 70 0.56 5.02 -2.48
CA ILE A 70 1.94 5.25 -2.01
C ILE A 70 1.91 6.00 -0.67
N GLY A 71 2.64 5.50 0.32
CA GLY A 71 2.71 6.09 1.65
C GLY A 71 1.41 5.96 2.48
N ALA A 72 0.42 5.19 2.00
CA ALA A 72 -0.80 4.97 2.76
C ALA A 72 -0.49 4.25 4.08
N PRO A 73 -1.06 4.70 5.21
CA PRO A 73 -0.86 4.04 6.50
C PRO A 73 -1.18 2.55 6.36
N THR A 74 -0.25 1.71 6.79
CA THR A 74 -0.50 0.29 6.91
C THR A 74 -1.45 0.09 8.08
N GLU A 75 -2.55 -0.66 7.87
CA GLU A 75 -3.34 -1.17 9.00
C GLU A 75 -2.51 -2.27 9.68
N GLY A 76 -1.49 -1.86 10.44
CA GLY A 76 -0.95 -2.66 11.54
C GLY A 76 -1.86 -2.54 12.77
N PRO A 77 -1.68 -3.36 13.82
CA PRO A 77 -2.46 -3.27 15.07
C PRO A 77 -2.32 -1.94 15.85
N GLY A 78 -1.75 -0.89 15.26
CA GLY A 78 -1.54 0.44 15.84
C GLY A 78 -2.03 1.58 14.96
N GLY A 79 -2.93 1.34 14.01
CA GLY A 79 -3.61 2.37 13.23
C GLY A 79 -4.74 3.03 14.00
N ALA A 80 -4.47 3.55 15.21
CA ALA A 80 -5.30 4.60 15.76
C ALA A 80 -5.07 5.82 14.85
N GLY A 81 -5.99 6.05 13.91
CA GLY A 81 -6.25 7.39 13.44
C GLY A 81 -6.68 8.21 14.65
N THR A 82 -5.72 8.74 15.40
CA THR A 82 -5.95 9.85 16.32
C THR A 82 -6.20 11.05 15.43
N ALA A 83 -7.40 11.10 14.84
CA ALA A 83 -7.98 12.35 14.41
C ALA A 83 -7.90 13.27 15.63
N ALA A 84 -7.12 14.34 15.47
CA ALA A 84 -6.87 15.32 16.50
C ALA A 84 -8.19 15.78 17.14
N VAL A 85 -8.42 15.39 18.39
CA VAL A 85 -9.35 16.13 19.27
C VAL A 85 -8.52 17.31 19.79
N LEU A 86 -8.56 18.43 19.08
CA LEU A 86 -8.15 19.72 19.63
C LEU A 86 -9.11 20.06 20.79
N PRO A 87 -8.64 20.27 22.02
CA PRO A 87 -9.49 20.86 23.05
C PRO A 87 -9.78 22.32 22.67
N LEU A 88 -11.06 22.66 22.57
CA LEU A 88 -11.53 24.04 22.43
C LEU A 88 -11.09 24.82 23.68
N PRO A 89 -10.44 26.00 23.57
CA PRO A 89 -10.16 26.81 24.75
C PRO A 89 -11.47 27.42 25.30
N PRO A 90 -11.66 27.48 26.62
CA PRO A 90 -12.74 28.27 27.19
C PRO A 90 -12.41 29.76 27.04
N PHE A 91 -13.30 30.52 26.40
CA PHE A 91 -13.29 31.98 26.54
C PHE A 91 -13.85 32.32 27.93
N SER A 92 -13.10 33.08 28.74
CA SER A 92 -13.59 33.78 29.93
C SER A 92 -13.12 35.22 29.88
#